data_AF-A0A6B3I959-F1
#
_entry.id   AF-A0A6B3I959-F1
#
_cell.length_a   1.000
_cell.length_b   1.000
_cell.length_c   1.000
_cell.angle_alpha   90.00
_cell.angle_beta   90.00
_cell.angle_gamma   90.00
#
_symmetry.space_group_name_H-M   'P 1'
#
loop_
_entity.id
_entity.type
_entity.pdbx_description
1 polymer ?
#
loop_
_entity_poly.entity_id
_entity_poly.type
_entity_poly.pdbx_seq_one_letter_code
_entity_poly.pdbx_strand_id
1 'polypeptide(L)' 'LQLVEKEKDSLARLLSSEHGKTVADAHGDLARGLDVVEFAAGVPHLLKGEFSDNAGAGIDVHSLRRPLGVVAGITPFNFP' A
#
# COMPACT_ATOMS: atom_id res chain seq x y z
N LEU A 1 -8.26 1.36 -7.71
CA LEU A 1 -8.22 0.13 -8.55
C LEU A 1 -8.61 0.42 -10.01
N GLN A 2 -9.73 1.09 -10.27
CA GLN A 2 -10.23 1.34 -11.63
C GLN A 2 -9.25 2.00 -12.63
N LEU A 3 -8.34 2.86 -12.16
CA LEU A 3 -7.32 3.47 -13.03
C LEU A 3 -6.34 2.43 -13.58
N VAL A 4 -5.76 1.61 -12.70
CA VAL A 4 -4.82 0.56 -13.06
C VAL A 4 -5.50 -0.49 -13.95
N GLU A 5 -6.76 -0.85 -13.65
CA GLU A 5 -7.47 -1.84 -14.44
C GLU A 5 -7.72 -1.40 -15.89
N LYS A 6 -8.01 -0.11 -16.11
CA LYS A 6 -8.18 0.45 -17.47
C LYS A 6 -6.88 0.46 -18.28
N GLU A 7 -5.74 0.59 -17.60
CA GLU A 7 -4.42 0.72 -18.22
C GLU A 7 -3.58 -0.56 -18.11
N LYS A 8 -4.17 -1.67 -17.64
CA LYS A 8 -3.44 -2.88 -17.24
C LYS A 8 -2.53 -3.44 -18.33
N ASP A 9 -3.03 -3.52 -19.55
CA ASP A 9 -2.26 -4.01 -20.70
C ASP A 9 -1.15 -3.03 -21.12
N SER A 10 -1.42 -1.73 -21.07
CA SER A 10 -0.45 -0.68 -21.40
C SER A 10 0.71 -0.69 -20.41
N LEU A 11 0.39 -0.74 -19.11
CA LEU A 11 1.37 -0.83 -18.02
C LEU A 11 2.19 -2.12 -18.08
N ALA A 12 1.57 -3.26 -18.36
CA ALA A 12 2.28 -4.54 -18.46
C ALA A 12 3.28 -4.54 -19.63
N ARG A 13 2.90 -3.96 -20.77
CA ARG A 13 3.78 -3.80 -21.93
C ARG A 13 4.93 -2.84 -21.64
N LEU A 14 4.65 -1.72 -20.96
CA LEU A 14 5.68 -0.77 -20.56
C LEU A 14 6.71 -1.44 -19.63
N LEU A 15 6.23 -2.08 -18.57
CA LEU A 15 7.06 -2.81 -17.60
C LEU A 15 7.91 -3.89 -18.29
N SER A 16 7.31 -4.67 -19.19
CA SER A 16 8.00 -5.69 -20.00
C SER A 16 9.09 -5.07 -20.89
N SER A 17 8.79 -3.94 -21.55
CA SER A 17 9.73 -3.28 -22.47
C SER A 17 10.95 -2.67 -21.79
N GLU A 18 10.78 -2.16 -20.57
CA GLU A 18 11.86 -1.49 -19.83
C GLU A 18 12.69 -2.47 -18.97
N HIS A 19 12.07 -3.55 -18.47
CA HIS A 19 12.68 -4.40 -17.44
C HIS A 19 12.91 -5.86 -17.89
N GLY A 20 12.68 -6.16 -19.17
CA GLY A 20 13.02 -7.45 -19.79
C GLY A 20 12.17 -8.64 -19.35
N LYS A 21 11.03 -8.38 -18.69
CA LYS A 21 10.07 -9.41 -18.27
C LYS A 21 9.16 -9.80 -19.41
N THR A 22 8.57 -10.99 -19.36
CA THR A 22 7.46 -11.29 -20.26
C THR A 22 6.24 -10.43 -19.89
N VAL A 23 5.36 -10.14 -20.86
CA VAL A 23 4.11 -9.40 -20.57
C VAL A 23 3.25 -10.14 -19.56
N ALA A 24 3.26 -11.48 -19.58
CA ALA A 24 2.56 -12.31 -18.59
C ALA A 24 3.11 -12.11 -17.17
N ASP A 25 4.43 -12.10 -16.99
CA ASP A 25 5.05 -11.82 -15.69
C ASP A 25 4.74 -10.40 -15.23
N ALA A 26 4.77 -9.43 -16.14
CA ALA A 26 4.43 -8.03 -15.86
C ALA A 26 2.99 -7.86 -15.39
N HIS A 27 2.04 -8.63 -15.92
CA HIS A 27 0.68 -8.66 -15.40
C HIS A 27 0.61 -9.21 -13.97
N GLY A 28 1.40 -10.25 -13.67
CA GLY A 28 1.51 -10.78 -12.31
C GLY A 28 2.07 -9.75 -11.32
N ASP A 29 3.01 -8.92 -11.76
CA ASP A 29 3.57 -7.84 -10.93
C ASP A 29 2.53 -6.75 -10.64
N LEU A 30 1.80 -6.31 -11.67
CA LEU A 30 0.73 -5.33 -11.51
C LEU A 30 -0.36 -5.84 -10.56
N ALA A 31 -0.73 -7.11 -10.66
CA ALA A 31 -1.72 -7.71 -9.77
C ALA A 31 -1.24 -7.67 -8.31
N ARG A 32 0.01 -8.09 -8.04
CA ARG A 32 0.58 -8.04 -6.68
C ARG A 32 0.68 -6.62 -6.13
N GLY A 33 1.06 -5.65 -6.96
CA GLY A 33 1.05 -4.24 -6.57
C GLY A 33 -0.36 -3.72 -6.26
N LEU A 34 -1.36 -4.16 -7.04
CA LEU A 34 -2.75 -3.79 -6.85
C LEU A 34 -3.33 -4.34 -5.55
N ASP A 35 -2.97 -5.57 -5.16
CA ASP A 35 -3.36 -6.16 -3.87
C ASP A 35 -2.87 -5.30 -2.70
N VAL A 36 -1.65 -4.76 -2.77
CA VAL A 36 -1.10 -3.86 -1.74
C VAL A 36 -1.88 -2.54 -1.69
N VAL A 37 -2.25 -1.98 -2.84
CA VAL A 37 -3.06 -0.76 -2.92
C VAL A 37 -4.46 -0.99 -2.37
N GLU A 38 -5.08 -2.14 -2.66
CA GLU A 38 -6.39 -2.51 -2.13
C GLU A 38 -6.34 -2.67 -0.61
N PHE A 39 -5.36 -3.41 -0.09
CA PHE A 39 -5.13 -3.52 1.34
C PHE A 39 -4.95 -2.14 1.98
N ALA A 40 -4.09 -1.29 1.40
CA ALA A 40 -3.83 0.07 1.89
C ALA A 40 -5.10 0.95 1.91
N ALA A 41 -5.97 0.83 0.91
CA ALA A 41 -7.26 1.52 0.91
C ALA A 41 -8.18 1.06 2.07
N GLY A 42 -8.03 -0.19 2.50
CA GLY A 42 -8.71 -0.77 3.65
C GLY A 42 -8.04 -0.49 5.02
N VAL A 43 -6.82 0.05 5.08
CA VAL A 43 -6.03 0.24 6.32
C VAL A 43 -6.67 1.09 7.45
N PRO A 44 -7.65 2.01 7.26
CA PRO A 44 -8.11 2.88 8.35
C PRO A 44 -8.49 2.17 9.67
N HIS A 45 -9.03 0.95 9.60
CA HIS A 45 -9.36 0.18 10.80
C HIS A 45 -8.12 -0.30 11.59
N LEU A 46 -6.97 -0.49 10.92
CA LEU A 46 -5.68 -0.82 11.53
C LEU A 46 -4.98 0.42 12.13
N LEU A 47 -5.49 1.62 11.86
CA LEU A 47 -4.97 2.87 12.42
C LEU A 47 -5.63 3.25 13.75
N LYS A 48 -6.61 2.47 14.22
CA LYS A 48 -7.23 2.69 15.52
C LYS A 48 -6.16 2.62 16.62
N GLY A 49 -6.19 3.61 17.51
CA GLY A 49 -5.42 3.55 18.74
C GLY A 49 -6.11 2.66 19.78
N GLU A 50 -5.51 2.63 20.95
CA GLU A 50 -5.98 1.85 22.08
C GLU A 50 -6.64 2.76 23.10
N PHE A 51 -7.54 2.20 23.90
CA PHE A 51 -8.20 2.87 25.02
C PHE A 51 -8.09 1.96 26.25
N SER A 52 -7.74 2.56 27.38
CA SER A 52 -7.72 1.90 28.68
C SER A 52 -8.54 2.74 29.65
N ASP A 53 -9.63 2.13 30.11
CA ASP A 53 -10.50 2.67 31.16
C ASP A 53 -9.81 2.53 32.52
N ASN A 54 -9.88 3.57 33.35
CA ASN A 54 -9.40 3.55 34.73
C ASN A 54 -7.95 3.03 34.91
N ALA A 55 -7.02 3.51 34.07
CA ALA A 55 -5.58 3.24 34.21
C ALA A 55 -5.00 3.81 35.53
N GLY A 56 -5.72 4.75 36.14
CA GLY A 56 -5.53 5.25 37.50
C GLY A 56 -6.84 5.89 38.00
N ALA A 57 -6.91 6.26 39.28
CA ALA A 57 -8.13 6.81 39.87
C ALA A 57 -8.63 8.06 39.11
N GLY A 58 -9.73 7.90 38.36
CA GLY A 58 -10.31 8.96 37.53
C GLY A 58 -9.51 9.30 36.27
N ILE A 59 -8.63 8.40 35.82
CA ILE A 59 -7.75 8.60 34.67
C ILE A 59 -7.99 7.50 33.63
N ASP A 60 -8.46 7.95 32.47
CA ASP A 60 -8.50 7.14 31.25
C ASP A 60 -7.32 7.49 30.34
N VAL A 61 -6.84 6.49 29.61
CA VAL A 61 -5.72 6.66 28.67
C VAL A 61 -6.15 6.22 27.29
N HIS A 62 -5.76 6.98 26.28
CA HIS A 62 -5.92 6.59 24.88
C HIS A 62 -4.68 6.90 24.07
N SER A 63 -4.47 6.12 23.01
CA SER A 63 -3.43 6.38 22.01
C SER A 63 -4.04 6.74 20.66
N LEU A 64 -3.27 7.42 19.83
CA LEU A 64 -3.65 7.77 18.46
C LEU A 64 -2.47 7.47 17.54
N ARG A 65 -2.74 6.87 16.39
CA ARG A 65 -1.73 6.75 15.32
C ARG A 65 -1.82 7.99 14.44
N ARG A 66 -0.68 8.67 14.25
CA ARG A 66 -0.56 9.86 13.40
C ARG A 66 0.50 9.61 12.32
N PRO A 67 0.37 10.22 11.14
CA PRO A 67 1.42 10.17 10.13
C PRO A 67 2.70 10.82 10.67
N LEU A 68 3.86 10.24 10.35
CA LEU A 68 5.16 10.78 10.74
C LEU A 68 5.53 12.08 10.02
N GLY A 69 4.90 12.34 8.87
CA GLY A 69 5.20 13.48 8.00
C GLY A 69 5.72 13.01 6.64
N VAL A 70 6.81 13.62 6.18
CA VAL A 70 7.41 13.34 4.87
C VAL A 70 8.17 12.02 4.90
N VAL A 71 7.95 11.18 3.87
CA VAL A 71 8.63 9.89 3.69
C VAL A 71 9.18 9.81 2.27
N ALA A 72 10.39 9.25 2.11
CA ALA A 72 10.98 8.95 0.81
C ALA A 72 10.96 7.44 0.55
N GLY A 73 10.53 7.03 -0.64
CA GLY A 73 10.60 5.65 -1.12
C GLY A 73 11.64 5.53 -2.24
N ILE A 74 12.58 4.60 -2.11
CA ILE A 74 13.59 4.28 -3.13
C ILE A 74 13.43 2.80 -3.45
N THR A 75 13.01 2.47 -4.67
CA THR A 75 12.74 1.11 -5.12
C THR A 75 13.85 0.57 -6.03
N PRO A 76 14.07 -0.75 -6.05
CA PRO A 76 15.00 -1.38 -6.98
C PRO A 76 14.39 -1.52 -8.38
N PHE A 77 15.22 -1.68 -9.40
CA PHE A 77 14.77 -1.79 -10.79
C PHE A 77 13.90 -3.03 -11.07
N ASN A 78 14.04 -4.10 -10.30
CA ASN A 78 13.45 -5.39 -10.65
C ASN A 78 11.95 -5.47 -10.36
N PHE A 79 11.37 -4.56 -9.58
CA PHE A 79 9.92 -4.40 -9.38
C PHE A 79 9.64 -2.91 -9.16
N PRO A 80 9.59 -2.12 -10.25
CA PRO A 80 9.41 -0.67 -10.18
C PRO A 80 7.99 -0.28 -9.75
#